data_AF-A0A7L3ZCM8-F1
#
_entry.id   AF-A0A7L3ZCM8-F1
#
_cell.length_a   1.000
_cell.length_b   1.000
_cell.length_c   1.000
_cell.angle_alpha   90.00
_cell.angle_beta   90.00
_cell.angle_gamma   90.00
#
_symmetry.space_group_name_H-M   'P 1'
#
loop_
_entity.id
_entity.type
_entity.pdbx_description
1 polymer ?
#
loop_
_entity_poly.entity_id
_entity_poly.type
_entity_poly.pdbx_seq_one_letter_code
_entity_poly.pdbx_strand_id
1 'polypeptide(L)'
;MWLYLLLAALAWALGWLVRDRRTLPSVKDKHVFITGCDSGFGNLLARRLARRGYRVLAACLTQKGADSLQRGCSGHLRTTLLDVTRSDSIRQAVEWVRAEVGEKGLFGLVNNAGVANPIGPTEWMGMEDYRQVMAVNAFGVIEVTLQLLPLLKRARGRVVNTSSVLGRLSANGGGYCISKRDMYHFGVKVSIVEPGFFKTAVTNLESIEASLRQLWDRLAPETRLSYGEDFFHK
;
A
#
# COMPACT_ATOMS: atom_id res chain seq x y z
N MET A 1 -2.06 -3.20 46.59
CA MET A 1 -1.44 -3.59 45.31
C MET A 1 -2.48 -3.79 44.20
N TRP A 2 -3.47 -4.67 44.38
CA TRP A 2 -4.51 -4.95 43.37
C TRP A 2 -5.39 -3.76 42.99
N LEU A 3 -5.76 -2.89 43.94
CA LEU A 3 -6.55 -1.69 43.68
C LEU A 3 -5.85 -0.73 42.71
N TYR A 4 -4.53 -0.52 42.86
CA TYR A 4 -3.75 0.34 41.98
C TYR A 4 -3.62 -0.22 40.57
N LEU A 5 -3.46 -1.55 40.44
CA LEU A 5 -3.45 -2.22 39.13
C LEU A 5 -4.81 -2.10 38.43
N LEU A 6 -5.90 -2.22 39.17
CA LEU A 6 -7.26 -2.12 38.64
C LEU A 6 -7.60 -0.69 38.22
N LEU A 7 -7.17 0.31 39.00
CA LEU A 7 -7.28 1.73 38.64
C LEU A 7 -6.42 2.09 37.42
N ALA A 8 -5.20 1.55 37.32
CA ALA A 8 -4.35 1.74 36.14
C ALA A 8 -4.97 1.11 34.88
N ALA A 9 -5.53 -0.09 34.99
CA ALA A 9 -6.23 -0.76 33.90
C ALA A 9 -7.49 0.01 33.45
N LEU A 10 -8.27 0.53 34.41
CA LEU A 10 -9.44 1.36 34.12
C LEU A 10 -9.05 2.69 33.47
N ALA A 11 -8.01 3.37 33.98
CA ALA A 11 -7.51 4.60 33.40
C ALA A 11 -6.96 4.38 31.98
N TRP A 12 -6.26 3.26 31.75
CA TRP A 12 -5.80 2.86 30.43
C TRP A 12 -6.97 2.54 29.49
N ALA A 13 -7.96 1.78 29.93
CA ALA A 13 -9.15 1.47 29.15
C ALA A 13 -9.98 2.73 28.82
N LEU A 14 -10.16 3.63 29.79
CA LEU A 14 -10.84 4.91 29.59
C LEU A 14 -10.06 5.82 28.64
N GLY A 15 -8.74 5.91 28.82
CA GLY A 15 -7.85 6.64 27.91
C GLY A 15 -7.89 6.08 26.49
N TRP A 16 -7.93 4.75 26.35
CA TRP A 16 -8.09 4.06 25.08
C TRP A 16 -9.44 4.38 24.43
N LEU A 17 -10.55 4.30 25.18
CA LEU A 17 -11.90 4.65 24.69
C LEU A 17 -12.00 6.11 24.27
N VAL A 18 -11.46 7.05 25.05
CA VAL A 18 -11.46 8.48 24.72
C VAL A 18 -10.62 8.74 23.47
N ARG A 19 -9.44 8.10 23.36
CA ARG A 19 -8.58 8.21 22.18
C ARG A 19 -9.26 7.69 20.93
N ASP A 20 -9.91 6.52 21.01
CA ASP A 20 -10.54 5.87 19.86
C ASP A 20 -11.82 6.59 19.40
N ARG A 21 -12.48 7.29 20.32
CA ARG A 21 -13.62 8.16 20.02
C ARG A 21 -13.24 9.50 19.37
N ARG A 22 -11.94 9.85 19.27
CA ARG A 22 -11.52 11.11 18.62
C ARG A 22 -11.74 11.03 17.11
N THR A 23 -12.87 11.55 16.66
CA THR A 23 -13.15 11.79 15.24
C THR A 23 -12.65 13.17 14.83
N LEU A 24 -12.24 13.33 13.57
CA LEU A 24 -11.90 14.65 13.04
C LEU A 24 -13.19 15.50 12.92
N PRO A 25 -13.21 16.75 13.42
CA PRO A 25 -14.43 17.56 13.52
C PRO A 25 -15.11 17.87 12.18
N SER A 26 -14.33 17.92 11.08
CA SER A 26 -14.85 18.03 9.71
C SER A 26 -13.90 17.35 8.72
N VAL A 27 -14.48 16.61 7.76
CA VAL A 27 -13.75 15.84 6.73
C VAL A 27 -14.19 16.14 5.30
N LYS A 28 -15.25 16.94 5.11
CA LYS A 28 -15.90 17.20 3.81
C LYS A 28 -14.99 17.88 2.77
N ASP A 29 -14.00 18.62 3.25
CA ASP A 29 -13.03 19.35 2.41
C ASP A 29 -11.66 18.68 2.32
N LYS A 30 -11.49 17.50 2.93
CA LYS A 30 -10.19 16.84 3.05
C LYS A 30 -9.98 15.88 1.90
N HIS A 31 -9.04 16.23 1.03
CA HIS A 31 -8.62 15.39 -0.08
C HIS A 31 -7.67 14.29 0.39
N VAL A 32 -7.98 13.04 0.02
CA VAL A 32 -7.11 11.88 0.28
C VAL A 32 -6.79 11.21 -1.05
N PHE A 33 -5.51 11.14 -1.38
CA PHE A 33 -5.00 10.42 -2.54
C PHE A 33 -4.58 9.01 -2.14
N ILE A 34 -5.03 8.00 -2.87
CA ILE A 34 -4.79 6.59 -2.57
C ILE A 34 -4.27 5.90 -3.83
N THR A 35 -3.11 5.24 -3.75
CA THR A 35 -2.56 4.46 -4.87
C THR A 35 -3.01 2.99 -4.81
N GLY A 36 -3.11 2.31 -5.96
CA GLY A 36 -3.45 0.88 -6.02
C GLY A 36 -4.91 0.57 -5.65
N CYS A 37 -5.86 1.31 -6.22
CA CYS A 37 -7.29 1.22 -5.88
C CYS A 37 -8.09 0.21 -6.73
N ASP A 38 -7.45 -0.52 -7.65
CA ASP A 38 -8.11 -1.50 -8.52
C ASP A 38 -8.87 -2.57 -7.72
N SER A 39 -8.30 -3.01 -6.60
CA SER A 39 -8.89 -4.04 -5.74
C SER A 39 -8.36 -3.95 -4.29
N GLY A 40 -8.73 -4.91 -3.45
CA GLY A 40 -8.15 -5.09 -2.11
C GLY A 40 -8.31 -3.90 -1.18
N PHE A 41 -7.27 -3.64 -0.37
CA PHE A 41 -7.31 -2.61 0.68
C PHE A 41 -7.50 -1.21 0.14
N GLY A 42 -6.81 -0.82 -0.94
CA GLY A 42 -6.95 0.50 -1.56
C GLY A 42 -8.39 0.78 -1.99
N ASN A 43 -9.02 -0.19 -2.67
CA ASN A 43 -10.41 -0.10 -3.11
C ASN A 43 -11.38 0.04 -1.91
N LEU A 44 -11.26 -0.83 -0.91
CA LEU A 44 -12.11 -0.83 0.27
C LEU A 44 -11.95 0.48 1.09
N LEU A 45 -10.71 0.97 1.21
CA LEU A 45 -10.39 2.22 1.88
C LEU A 45 -11.00 3.41 1.13
N ALA A 46 -10.84 3.47 -0.19
CA ALA A 46 -11.41 4.51 -1.02
C ALA A 46 -12.93 4.61 -0.82
N ARG A 47 -13.63 3.47 -0.89
CA ARG A 47 -15.08 3.38 -0.64
C ARG A 47 -15.47 3.78 0.78
N ARG A 48 -14.67 3.41 1.78
CA ARG A 48 -14.93 3.73 3.20
C ARG A 48 -14.74 5.22 3.48
N LEU A 49 -13.71 5.85 2.91
CA LEU A 49 -13.43 7.28 3.08
C LEU A 49 -14.47 8.13 2.34
N ALA A 50 -14.84 7.76 1.11
CA ALA A 50 -15.89 8.44 0.36
C ALA A 50 -17.23 8.42 1.12
N ARG A 51 -17.64 7.26 1.67
CA ARG A 51 -18.84 7.15 2.53
C ARG A 51 -18.78 7.96 3.82
N ARG A 52 -17.58 8.28 4.30
CA ARG A 52 -17.36 9.15 5.47
C ARG A 52 -17.30 10.63 5.09
N GLY A 53 -17.46 10.97 3.81
CA GLY A 53 -17.49 12.33 3.30
C GLY A 53 -16.13 12.92 2.94
N TYR A 54 -15.04 12.13 2.91
CA TYR A 54 -13.77 12.61 2.38
C TYR A 54 -13.84 12.76 0.87
N ARG A 55 -13.06 13.68 0.30
CA ARG A 55 -12.88 13.81 -1.16
C ARG A 55 -11.76 12.86 -1.58
N VAL A 56 -12.12 11.70 -2.11
CA VAL A 56 -11.18 10.63 -2.43
C VAL A 56 -10.71 10.76 -3.87
N LEU A 57 -9.39 10.79 -4.02
CA LEU A 57 -8.69 10.77 -5.29
C LEU A 57 -8.04 9.39 -5.43
N ALA A 58 -8.70 8.49 -6.15
CA ALA A 58 -8.34 7.06 -6.20
C ALA A 58 -7.54 6.73 -7.46
N ALA A 59 -6.27 6.38 -7.31
CA ALA A 59 -5.41 6.00 -8.42
C ALA A 59 -5.49 4.49 -8.66
N CYS A 60 -5.79 4.09 -9.89
CA CYS A 60 -5.86 2.70 -10.33
C CYS A 60 -4.83 2.44 -11.43
N LEU A 61 -4.29 1.23 -11.50
CA LEU A 61 -3.39 0.81 -12.58
C LEU A 61 -4.17 0.58 -13.89
N THR A 62 -5.40 0.08 -13.79
CA THR A 62 -6.23 -0.31 -14.93
C THR A 62 -7.47 0.56 -15.09
N GLN A 63 -7.87 0.80 -16.35
CA GLN A 63 -9.11 1.52 -16.66
C GLN A 63 -10.34 0.79 -16.09
N LYS A 64 -10.37 -0.53 -16.21
CA LYS A 64 -11.43 -1.38 -15.64
C LYS A 64 -11.57 -1.19 -14.13
N GLY A 65 -10.45 -1.13 -13.40
CA GLY A 65 -10.42 -0.88 -11.96
C GLY A 65 -10.98 0.51 -11.61
N ALA A 66 -10.53 1.53 -12.33
CA ALA A 66 -11.00 2.91 -12.20
C ALA A 66 -12.52 3.01 -12.41
N ASP A 67 -13.02 2.51 -13.55
CA ASP A 67 -14.45 2.59 -13.91
C ASP A 67 -15.34 1.82 -12.93
N SER A 68 -14.89 0.66 -12.46
CA SER A 68 -15.60 -0.15 -11.46
C SER A 68 -15.70 0.55 -10.11
N LEU A 69 -14.60 1.18 -9.67
CA LEU A 69 -14.58 1.92 -8.42
C LEU A 69 -15.45 3.17 -8.49
N GLN A 70 -15.34 3.94 -9.57
CA GLN A 70 -16.10 5.17 -9.76
C GLN A 70 -17.60 4.91 -9.87
N ARG A 71 -18.04 3.89 -10.62
CA ARG A 71 -19.47 3.52 -10.68
C ARG A 71 -20.06 3.15 -9.33
N GLY A 72 -19.25 2.58 -8.44
CA GLY A 72 -19.71 2.13 -7.13
C GLY A 72 -19.66 3.18 -6.02
N CYS A 73 -19.33 4.45 -6.31
CA CYS A 73 -19.26 5.52 -5.31
C CYS A 73 -19.81 6.84 -5.86
N SER A 74 -20.75 7.46 -5.14
CA SER A 74 -21.37 8.73 -5.53
C SER A 74 -20.53 9.94 -5.09
N GLY A 75 -20.25 10.86 -6.02
CA GLY A 75 -19.93 12.29 -5.84
C GLY A 75 -18.61 12.69 -5.15
N HIS A 76 -18.15 11.90 -4.18
CA HIS A 76 -16.98 12.21 -3.36
C HIS A 76 -15.74 11.40 -3.73
N LEU A 77 -15.80 10.61 -4.80
CA LEU A 77 -14.70 9.80 -5.30
C LEU A 77 -14.48 10.09 -6.78
N ARG A 78 -13.23 10.34 -7.14
CA ARG A 78 -12.79 10.46 -8.54
C ARG A 78 -11.59 9.56 -8.76
N THR A 79 -11.51 8.94 -9.93
CA THR A 79 -10.41 8.04 -10.27
C THR A 79 -9.45 8.65 -11.29
N THR A 80 -8.19 8.25 -11.20
CA THR A 80 -7.15 8.52 -12.21
C THR A 80 -6.35 7.25 -12.48
N LEU A 81 -5.71 7.18 -13.65
CA LEU A 81 -4.75 6.12 -13.96
C LEU A 81 -3.39 6.46 -13.35
N LEU A 82 -2.76 5.46 -12.74
CA LEU A 82 -1.42 5.57 -12.18
C LEU A 82 -0.68 4.25 -12.25
N ASP A 83 0.41 4.25 -13.02
CA ASP A 83 1.49 3.28 -12.91
C ASP A 83 2.64 3.91 -12.12
N VAL A 84 2.86 3.41 -10.89
CA VAL A 84 3.90 3.92 -9.99
C VAL A 84 5.32 3.54 -10.43
N THR A 85 5.49 2.70 -11.45
CA THR A 85 6.80 2.39 -12.03
C THR A 85 7.20 3.38 -13.12
N ARG A 86 6.28 4.27 -13.52
CA ARG A 86 6.43 5.18 -14.65
C ARG A 86 6.36 6.65 -14.20
N SER A 87 7.49 7.34 -14.22
CA SER A 87 7.58 8.73 -13.79
C SER A 87 6.68 9.69 -14.59
N ASP A 88 6.40 9.42 -15.87
CA ASP A 88 5.45 10.19 -16.67
C ASP A 88 4.00 10.00 -16.20
N SER A 89 3.62 8.77 -15.83
CA SER A 89 2.31 8.48 -15.23
C SER A 89 2.16 9.15 -13.87
N ILE A 90 3.20 9.10 -13.03
CA ILE A 90 3.22 9.79 -11.73
C ILE A 90 3.03 11.30 -11.92
N ARG A 91 3.77 11.94 -12.84
CA ARG A 91 3.63 13.38 -13.11
C ARG A 91 2.21 13.76 -13.53
N GLN A 92 1.59 12.99 -14.43
CA GLN A 92 0.21 13.23 -14.86
C GLN A 92 -0.78 13.13 -13.69
N ALA A 93 -0.66 12.09 -12.85
CA ALA A 93 -1.50 11.93 -11.68
C ALA A 93 -1.28 13.06 -10.65
N VAL A 94 -0.04 13.51 -10.45
CA VAL A 94 0.30 14.60 -9.52
C VAL A 94 -0.29 15.93 -9.98
N GLU A 95 -0.22 16.25 -11.27
CA GLU A 95 -0.84 17.47 -11.82
C GLU A 95 -2.36 17.42 -11.73
N TRP A 96 -2.96 16.25 -11.97
CA TRP A 96 -4.38 16.06 -11.70
C TRP A 96 -4.72 16.26 -10.23
N VAL A 97 -3.97 15.67 -9.29
CA VAL A 97 -4.15 15.89 -7.84
C VAL A 97 -4.01 17.37 -7.49
N ARG A 98 -3.02 18.08 -8.04
CA ARG A 98 -2.81 19.50 -7.82
C ARG A 98 -4.04 20.32 -8.21
N ALA A 99 -4.63 20.02 -9.37
CA ALA A 99 -5.85 20.68 -9.85
C ALA A 99 -7.05 20.43 -8.92
N GLU A 100 -7.21 19.20 -8.42
CA GLU A 100 -8.33 18.84 -7.54
C GLU A 100 -8.23 19.47 -6.14
N VAL A 101 -7.01 19.53 -5.56
CA VAL A 101 -6.82 20.01 -4.19
C VAL A 101 -6.68 21.53 -4.08
N GLY A 102 -6.16 22.18 -5.13
CA GLY A 102 -5.90 23.61 -5.18
C GLY A 102 -5.06 24.12 -3.99
N GLU A 103 -5.41 25.31 -3.50
CA GLU A 103 -4.68 25.94 -2.39
C GLU A 103 -4.84 25.23 -1.04
N LYS A 104 -5.83 24.32 -0.89
CA LYS A 104 -6.02 23.57 0.36
C LYS A 104 -4.89 22.54 0.59
N GLY A 105 -4.23 22.08 -0.48
CA GLY A 105 -3.23 21.02 -0.41
C GLY A 105 -3.83 19.63 -0.12
N LEU A 106 -2.95 18.65 0.04
CA LEU A 106 -3.33 17.24 0.17
C LEU A 106 -3.39 16.82 1.65
N PHE A 107 -4.59 16.52 2.16
CA PHE A 107 -4.76 16.14 3.57
C PHE A 107 -4.16 14.77 3.88
N GLY A 108 -4.25 13.81 2.96
CA GLY A 108 -3.71 12.47 3.14
C GLY A 108 -3.20 11.85 1.86
N LEU A 109 -2.05 11.20 1.96
CA LEU A 109 -1.51 10.28 0.95
C LEU A 109 -1.54 8.87 1.54
N VAL A 110 -2.08 7.91 0.80
CA VAL A 110 -2.03 6.50 1.13
C VAL A 110 -1.28 5.77 0.02
N ASN A 111 -0.02 5.43 0.30
CA ASN A 111 0.80 4.60 -0.55
C ASN A 111 0.39 3.14 -0.33
N ASN A 112 -0.52 2.65 -1.19
CA ASN A 112 -1.06 1.29 -1.10
C ASN A 112 -0.73 0.42 -2.31
N ALA A 113 -0.37 1.01 -3.46
CA ALA A 113 0.11 0.24 -4.60
C ALA A 113 1.25 -0.71 -4.19
N GLY A 114 1.12 -1.97 -4.58
CA GLY A 114 2.14 -2.97 -4.29
C GLY A 114 1.90 -4.31 -4.97
N VAL A 115 2.99 -5.01 -5.22
CA VAL A 115 3.02 -6.36 -5.82
C VAL A 115 3.84 -7.29 -4.92
N ALA A 116 3.46 -8.57 -4.86
CA ALA A 116 4.28 -9.60 -4.23
C ALA A 116 5.10 -10.38 -5.26
N ASN A 117 4.52 -10.61 -6.44
CA ASN A 117 5.17 -11.41 -7.48
C ASN A 117 6.16 -10.58 -8.29
N PRO A 118 7.28 -11.19 -8.73
CA PRO A 118 7.71 -12.56 -8.41
C PRO A 118 8.12 -12.76 -6.92
N ILE A 119 7.71 -13.89 -6.34
CA ILE A 119 8.05 -14.30 -4.96
C ILE A 119 8.41 -15.79 -4.93
N GLY A 120 9.49 -16.14 -4.24
CA GLY A 120 9.95 -17.53 -4.11
C GLY A 120 11.23 -17.67 -3.30
N PRO A 121 11.81 -18.88 -3.25
CA PRO A 121 13.13 -19.10 -2.65
C PRO A 121 14.19 -18.18 -3.28
N THR A 122 15.09 -17.63 -2.46
CA THR A 122 16.10 -16.65 -2.89
C THR A 122 16.94 -17.16 -4.06
N GLU A 123 17.34 -18.42 -4.04
CA GLU A 123 18.14 -19.05 -5.10
C GLU A 123 17.41 -19.15 -6.44
N TRP A 124 16.07 -19.07 -6.44
CA TRP A 124 15.25 -19.10 -7.65
C TRP A 124 15.06 -17.72 -8.29
N MET A 125 15.51 -16.67 -7.59
CA MET A 125 15.30 -15.29 -7.98
C MET A 125 16.58 -14.68 -8.54
N GLY A 126 16.45 -14.03 -9.69
CA GLY A 126 17.49 -13.21 -10.29
C GLY A 126 17.31 -11.73 -9.94
N MET A 127 18.33 -10.91 -10.21
CA MET A 127 18.32 -9.49 -9.88
C MET A 127 17.13 -8.72 -10.48
N GLU A 128 16.63 -9.13 -11.65
CA GLU A 128 15.49 -8.46 -12.29
C GLU A 128 14.19 -8.63 -11.53
N ASP A 129 13.99 -9.78 -10.87
CA ASP A 129 12.82 -10.02 -10.03
C ASP A 129 12.78 -9.08 -8.83
N TYR A 130 13.95 -8.82 -8.24
CA TYR A 130 14.09 -7.82 -7.19
C TYR A 130 13.78 -6.42 -7.72
N ARG A 131 14.34 -6.04 -8.89
CA ARG A 131 14.09 -4.73 -9.49
C ARG A 131 12.61 -4.51 -9.75
N GLN A 132 11.91 -5.49 -10.31
CA GLN A 132 10.49 -5.42 -10.60
C GLN A 132 9.65 -5.13 -9.33
N VAL A 133 9.87 -5.90 -8.25
CA VAL A 133 9.11 -5.69 -7.01
C VAL A 133 9.48 -4.37 -6.33
N MET A 134 10.78 -4.02 -6.33
CA MET A 134 11.27 -2.76 -5.75
C MET A 134 10.79 -1.53 -6.53
N ALA A 135 10.65 -1.62 -7.85
CA ALA A 135 10.12 -0.54 -8.70
C ALA A 135 8.74 -0.09 -8.24
N VAL A 136 7.85 -1.04 -7.91
CA VAL A 136 6.51 -0.72 -7.40
C VAL A 136 6.55 -0.35 -5.92
N ASN A 137 7.09 -1.24 -5.09
CA ASN A 137 6.86 -1.20 -3.65
C ASN A 137 7.75 -0.20 -2.91
N ALA A 138 8.88 0.20 -3.50
CA ALA A 138 9.84 1.11 -2.89
C ALA A 138 10.01 2.37 -3.74
N PHE A 139 10.51 2.26 -4.97
CA PHE A 139 10.81 3.43 -5.80
C PHE A 139 9.54 4.20 -6.17
N GLY A 140 8.47 3.51 -6.56
CA GLY A 140 7.18 4.15 -6.83
C GLY A 140 6.60 4.87 -5.61
N VAL A 141 6.72 4.28 -4.41
CA VAL A 141 6.32 4.93 -3.15
C VAL A 141 7.13 6.19 -2.88
N ILE A 142 8.45 6.13 -3.08
CA ILE A 142 9.36 7.26 -2.92
C ILE A 142 8.99 8.37 -3.90
N GLU A 143 8.89 8.08 -5.19
CA GLU A 143 8.65 9.10 -6.23
C GLU A 143 7.29 9.77 -6.05
N VAL A 144 6.21 9.00 -5.83
CA VAL A 144 4.88 9.56 -5.55
C VAL A 144 4.90 10.48 -4.32
N THR A 145 5.58 10.05 -3.25
CA THR A 145 5.66 10.82 -2.01
C THR A 145 6.45 12.12 -2.21
N LEU A 146 7.60 12.06 -2.90
CA LEU A 146 8.42 13.24 -3.19
C LEU A 146 7.65 14.27 -4.04
N GLN A 147 6.96 13.83 -5.08
CA GLN A 147 6.18 14.71 -5.97
C GLN A 147 4.98 15.36 -5.26
N LEU A 148 4.34 14.66 -4.32
CA LEU A 148 3.20 15.18 -3.56
C LEU A 148 3.59 15.91 -2.26
N LEU A 149 4.87 15.86 -1.88
CA LEU A 149 5.37 16.43 -0.62
C LEU A 149 5.04 17.93 -0.46
N PRO A 150 5.10 18.80 -1.50
CA PRO A 150 4.70 20.19 -1.37
C PRO A 150 3.23 20.36 -0.96
N LEU A 151 2.33 19.57 -1.56
CA LEU A 151 0.89 19.60 -1.26
C LEU A 151 0.59 19.06 0.14
N LEU A 152 1.31 18.02 0.56
CA LEU A 152 1.21 17.44 1.90
C LEU A 152 1.68 18.45 2.97
N LYS A 153 2.83 19.12 2.75
CA LYS A 153 3.33 20.16 3.67
C LYS A 153 2.33 21.31 3.81
N ARG A 154 1.76 21.79 2.71
CA ARG A 154 0.76 22.87 2.69
C ARG A 154 -0.46 22.55 3.57
N ALA A 155 -0.98 21.33 3.46
CA ALA A 155 -2.15 20.90 4.22
C ALA A 155 -1.83 20.41 5.65
N ARG A 156 -0.55 20.40 6.06
CA ARG A 156 -0.06 19.66 7.24
C ARG A 156 -0.59 18.21 7.24
N GLY A 157 -0.50 17.61 6.07
CA GLY A 157 -1.10 16.33 5.73
C GLY A 157 -0.43 15.14 6.41
N ARG A 158 -0.87 13.94 6.01
CA ARG A 158 -0.42 12.67 6.57
C ARG A 158 -0.05 11.71 5.45
N VAL A 159 0.97 10.89 5.67
CA VAL A 159 1.36 9.82 4.77
C VAL A 159 1.11 8.49 5.46
N VAL A 160 0.38 7.59 4.80
CA VAL A 160 0.15 6.23 5.27
C VAL A 160 0.78 5.28 4.26
N ASN A 161 1.79 4.54 4.70
CA ASN A 161 2.43 3.52 3.88
C ASN A 161 1.84 2.15 4.23
N THR A 162 1.30 1.47 3.22
CA THR A 162 0.81 0.10 3.37
C THR A 162 1.99 -0.85 3.20
N SER A 163 2.47 -1.36 4.33
CA SER A 163 3.59 -2.29 4.41
C SER A 163 3.09 -3.73 4.47
N SER A 164 3.81 -4.62 5.16
CA SER A 164 3.45 -6.01 5.41
C SER A 164 4.17 -6.48 6.67
N VAL A 165 3.59 -7.46 7.39
CA VAL A 165 4.32 -8.18 8.45
C VAL A 165 5.62 -8.80 7.91
N LEU A 166 5.65 -9.14 6.61
CA LEU A 166 6.83 -9.67 5.94
C LEU A 166 7.95 -8.63 5.74
N GLY A 167 7.70 -7.35 6.03
CA GLY A 167 8.74 -6.33 6.17
C GLY A 167 9.49 -6.37 7.50
N ARG A 168 8.91 -7.01 8.54
CA ARG A 168 9.52 -7.22 9.86
C ARG A 168 10.08 -8.62 10.04
N LEU A 169 9.39 -9.63 9.53
CA LEU A 169 9.77 -11.03 9.61
C LEU A 169 9.86 -11.58 8.18
N SER A 170 11.08 -11.77 7.68
CA SER A 170 11.31 -12.33 6.35
C SER A 170 11.01 -13.83 6.37
N ALA A 171 9.75 -14.20 6.14
CA ALA A 171 9.36 -15.61 6.01
C ALA A 171 9.69 -16.19 4.62
N ASN A 172 9.80 -15.33 3.60
CA ASN A 172 10.12 -15.67 2.21
C ASN A 172 11.31 -14.84 1.71
N GLY A 173 12.02 -15.34 0.69
CA GLY A 173 13.07 -14.62 -0.04
C GLY A 173 12.51 -13.54 -0.98
N GLY A 174 13.40 -12.82 -1.67
CA GLY A 174 13.02 -11.87 -2.73
C GLY A 174 12.84 -10.40 -2.35
N GLY A 175 12.44 -9.60 -3.34
CA GLY A 175 12.31 -8.14 -3.21
C GLY A 175 11.14 -7.68 -2.34
N TYR A 176 10.12 -8.51 -2.14
CA TYR A 176 8.90 -8.12 -1.41
C TYR A 176 9.19 -7.76 0.05
N CYS A 177 9.84 -8.65 0.81
CA CYS A 177 10.16 -8.42 2.23
C CYS A 177 11.06 -7.18 2.42
N ILE A 178 12.05 -7.00 1.53
CA ILE A 178 12.98 -5.86 1.57
C ILE A 178 12.25 -4.54 1.28
N SER A 179 11.36 -4.53 0.30
CA SER A 179 10.64 -3.33 -0.14
C SER A 179 9.72 -2.71 0.92
N LYS A 180 9.46 -3.42 2.02
CA LYS A 180 8.52 -3.04 3.07
C LYS A 180 9.17 -2.40 4.31
N ARG A 181 10.50 -2.20 4.29
CA ARG A 181 11.25 -1.54 5.39
C ARG A 181 11.10 -0.01 5.38
N ASP A 182 11.06 0.59 6.57
CA ASP A 182 10.65 1.99 6.82
C ASP A 182 11.75 3.05 6.61
N MET A 183 11.33 4.30 6.37
CA MET A 183 12.17 5.51 6.37
C MET A 183 11.54 6.62 7.22
N TYR A 184 12.30 7.18 8.16
CA TYR A 184 11.83 8.15 9.15
C TYR A 184 12.46 9.53 8.97
N HIS A 185 11.66 10.59 9.21
CA HIS A 185 11.92 12.04 9.30
C HIS A 185 11.38 12.86 8.13
N PHE A 186 10.44 13.78 8.38
CA PHE A 186 10.26 15.10 7.71
C PHE A 186 8.95 15.81 8.13
N GLY A 187 8.70 16.07 9.43
CA GLY A 187 7.62 16.98 9.90
C GLY A 187 6.15 16.69 9.49
N VAL A 188 5.94 15.69 8.65
CA VAL A 188 4.68 15.10 8.19
C VAL A 188 4.43 13.87 9.04
N LYS A 189 3.19 13.67 9.47
CA LYS A 189 2.84 12.47 10.24
C LYS A 189 2.84 11.28 9.29
N VAL A 190 3.83 10.39 9.46
CA VAL A 190 3.93 9.13 8.74
C VAL A 190 3.36 8.03 9.63
N SER A 191 2.55 7.14 9.08
CA SER A 191 2.07 5.94 9.75
C SER A 191 2.25 4.74 8.82
N ILE A 192 2.67 3.61 9.39
CA ILE A 192 2.75 2.35 8.67
C ILE A 192 1.58 1.47 9.12
N VAL A 193 0.92 0.86 8.14
CA VAL A 193 -0.02 -0.23 8.39
C VAL A 193 0.62 -1.52 7.89
N GLU A 194 0.64 -2.56 8.70
CA GLU A 194 1.25 -3.87 8.38
C GLU A 194 0.17 -4.95 8.38
N PRO A 195 -0.51 -5.18 7.24
CA PRO A 195 -1.47 -6.26 7.14
C PRO A 195 -0.77 -7.63 7.21
N GLY A 196 -1.47 -8.61 7.77
CA GLY A 196 -1.14 -10.03 7.65
C GLY A 196 -1.73 -10.66 6.37
N PHE A 197 -1.99 -11.97 6.40
CA PHE A 197 -2.53 -12.71 5.26
C PHE A 197 -4.05 -12.50 5.08
N PHE A 198 -4.43 -11.40 4.43
CA PHE A 198 -5.82 -11.12 4.05
C PHE A 198 -6.08 -11.53 2.61
N LYS A 199 -7.32 -11.96 2.28
CA LYS A 199 -7.73 -12.30 0.91
C LYS A 199 -7.72 -11.06 0.01
N THR A 200 -6.67 -10.91 -0.80
CA THR A 200 -6.48 -9.84 -1.78
C THR A 200 -5.82 -10.39 -3.05
N ALA A 201 -5.67 -9.58 -4.09
CA ALA A 201 -4.96 -10.02 -5.31
C ALA A 201 -3.49 -10.39 -5.03
N VAL A 202 -2.84 -9.72 -4.08
CA VAL A 202 -1.42 -9.94 -3.71
C VAL A 202 -1.20 -11.31 -3.05
N THR A 203 -2.23 -11.85 -2.41
CA THR A 203 -2.20 -13.13 -1.67
C THR A 203 -2.99 -14.24 -2.39
N ASN A 204 -3.31 -14.04 -3.67
CA ASN A 204 -4.02 -15.03 -4.47
C ASN A 204 -3.12 -16.25 -4.72
N LEU A 205 -3.57 -17.43 -4.25
CA LEU A 205 -2.77 -18.66 -4.30
C LEU A 205 -2.46 -19.12 -5.73
N GLU A 206 -3.42 -19.03 -6.65
CA GLU A 206 -3.22 -19.40 -8.06
C GLU A 206 -2.13 -18.55 -8.71
N SER A 207 -2.14 -17.23 -8.45
CA SER A 207 -1.13 -16.31 -8.96
C SER A 207 0.25 -16.57 -8.35
N ILE A 208 0.31 -16.93 -7.06
CA ILE A 208 1.56 -17.28 -6.39
C ILE A 208 2.10 -18.60 -6.95
N GLU A 209 1.25 -19.62 -7.09
CA GLU A 209 1.64 -20.91 -7.64
C GLU A 209 2.12 -20.79 -9.08
N ALA A 210 1.43 -20.02 -9.92
CA ALA A 210 1.86 -19.72 -11.28
C ALA A 210 3.21 -19.00 -11.30
N SER A 211 3.43 -18.04 -10.39
CA SER A 211 4.73 -17.38 -10.24
C SER A 211 5.81 -18.37 -9.84
N LEU A 212 5.55 -19.27 -8.88
CA LEU A 212 6.50 -20.28 -8.43
C LEU A 212 6.84 -21.28 -9.54
N ARG A 213 5.86 -21.71 -10.35
CA ARG A 213 6.08 -22.56 -11.54
C ARG A 213 7.02 -21.88 -12.52
N GLN A 214 6.76 -20.62 -12.80
CA GLN A 214 7.60 -19.84 -13.71
C GLN A 214 9.03 -19.65 -13.18
N LEU A 215 9.20 -19.49 -11.86
CA LEU A 215 10.50 -19.44 -11.20
C LEU A 215 11.24 -20.79 -11.31
N TRP A 216 10.54 -21.90 -11.14
CA TRP A 216 11.07 -23.26 -11.25
C TRP A 216 11.53 -23.60 -12.67
N ASP A 217 10.71 -23.28 -13.67
CA ASP A 217 10.96 -23.63 -15.08
C ASP A 217 12.19 -22.92 -15.67
N ARG A 218 12.59 -21.78 -15.10
CA ARG A 218 13.75 -20.99 -15.53
C ARG A 218 15.02 -21.25 -14.70
N LEU A 219 14.98 -22.15 -13.72
CA LEU A 219 16.16 -22.50 -12.93
C LEU A 219 17.24 -23.10 -13.82
N ALA A 220 18.50 -22.86 -13.45
CA ALA A 220 19.61 -23.61 -14.03
C ALA A 220 19.45 -25.11 -13.74
N PRO A 221 19.79 -26.02 -14.67
CA PRO A 221 19.64 -27.46 -14.47
C PRO A 221 20.32 -27.97 -13.20
N GLU A 222 21.49 -27.43 -12.87
CA GLU A 222 22.25 -27.75 -11.66
C GLU A 222 21.46 -27.42 -10.38
N THR A 223 20.85 -26.22 -10.33
CA THR A 223 19.98 -25.81 -9.22
C THR A 223 18.71 -26.66 -9.19
N ARG A 224 18.06 -26.92 -10.32
CA ARG A 224 16.85 -27.76 -10.33
C ARG A 224 17.13 -29.19 -9.82
N LEU A 225 18.27 -29.77 -10.22
CA LEU A 225 18.71 -31.07 -9.75
C LEU A 225 19.00 -31.10 -8.24
N SER A 226 19.51 -30.00 -7.65
CA SER A 226 19.82 -29.95 -6.21
C SER A 226 18.57 -29.99 -5.33
N TYR A 227 17.44 -29.48 -5.82
CA TYR A 227 16.14 -29.59 -5.14
C TYR A 227 15.49 -30.97 -5.38
N GLY A 228 15.79 -31.61 -6.52
CA GLY A 228 15.21 -32.88 -6.96
C GLY A 228 13.89 -32.68 -7.72
N GLU A 229 13.61 -33.54 -8.71
CA GLU A 229 12.44 -33.38 -9.62
C GLU A 229 11.09 -33.41 -8.89
N ASP A 230 11.00 -34.07 -7.73
CA ASP A 230 9.75 -34.16 -6.95
C ASP A 230 9.49 -32.94 -6.05
N PHE A 231 10.46 -32.03 -5.87
CA PHE A 231 10.36 -30.95 -4.90
C PHE A 231 9.19 -30.00 -5.19
N PHE A 232 8.94 -29.72 -6.46
CA PHE A 232 7.86 -28.83 -6.87
C PHE A 232 6.47 -29.49 -6.78
N HIS A 233 6.41 -30.82 -6.71
CA HIS A 233 5.17 -31.60 -6.73
C HIS A 233 4.70 -32.05 -5.34
N LYS A 234 5.47 -31.75 -4.28
CA LYS A 234 5.13 -32.00 -2.87
C LYS A 234 4.62 -30.75 -2.19
#